data_AF-A0A6C0J2K8-F1
#
_entry.id   AF-A0A6C0J2K8-F1
#
_cell.length_a   1.000
_cell.length_b   1.000
_cell.length_c   1.000
_cell.angle_alpha   90.00
_cell.angle_beta   90.00
_cell.angle_gamma   90.00
#
_symmetry.space_group_name_H-M   'P 1'
#
loop_
_entity.id
_entity.type
_entity.pdbx_description
1 polymer ?
#
loop_
_entity_poly.entity_id
_entity_poly.type
_entity_poly.pdbx_seq_one_letter_code
_entity_poly.pdbx_strand_id
1 'polypeptide(L)'
;MSIILKNLTDQQFAEIIKSCLTWSEALTKCGLKIRNRQFERKMQKIDEEYKTHLPSCYGGLYSKIAKYTDEYYKELIENNTSWDDVLEKMKYTNIQLMNNVKKHLDSINIDYKHLSYPVRLNKYSKLEEVLVKNSHYPFGSMNKLKIRLINELNWEEKCSGCYKKTHITNWSGEIPIPLQVDHINGIHTDNRIENLRFLCGTCHSLTDNWCCNNKGKQNKPIVPITLTPKEPKEKKRRKERRVYKCIDCDVKVYSNGSRCTSCNNINRFIIASKDRPSLEQLKTDLQENGNNFCAVARIYKVSDNCIRKWIKKYELRNT
;
A
#
# COMPACT_ATOMS: atom_id res chain seq x y z
N MET A 1 11.94 -6.57 -27.36
CA MET A 1 12.99 -5.60 -27.74
C MET A 1 12.50 -4.20 -27.38
N SER A 2 12.94 -3.63 -26.24
CA SER A 2 12.49 -2.29 -25.84
C SER A 2 13.14 -1.25 -26.73
N ILE A 3 12.35 -0.61 -27.58
CA ILE A 3 12.78 0.58 -28.30
C ILE A 3 12.99 1.67 -27.25
N ILE A 4 14.23 2.08 -27.05
CA ILE A 4 14.57 3.21 -26.17
C ILE A 4 14.02 4.47 -26.87
N LEU A 5 13.17 5.24 -26.19
CA LEU A 5 12.58 6.52 -26.68
C LEU A 5 13.55 7.40 -27.50
N LYS A 6 14.85 7.37 -27.17
CA LYS A 6 15.93 8.11 -27.85
C LYS A 6 16.13 7.72 -29.32
N ASN A 7 15.77 6.50 -29.70
CA ASN A 7 16.01 5.94 -31.04
C ASN A 7 14.79 6.06 -31.96
N LEU A 8 13.66 6.58 -31.45
CA LEU A 8 12.47 6.82 -32.25
C LEU A 8 12.59 8.15 -32.99
N THR A 9 12.34 8.13 -34.30
CA THR A 9 12.10 9.37 -35.05
C THR A 9 10.79 10.02 -34.58
N ASP A 10 10.59 11.31 -34.90
CA ASP A 10 9.37 12.00 -34.49
C ASP A 10 8.12 11.43 -35.20
N GLN A 11 8.25 10.95 -36.45
CA GLN A 11 7.20 10.23 -37.17
C GLN A 11 6.87 8.87 -36.53
N GLN A 12 7.88 8.04 -36.23
CA GLN A 12 7.65 6.74 -35.58
C GLN A 12 7.01 6.91 -34.20
N PHE A 13 7.39 7.96 -33.47
CA PHE A 13 6.77 8.29 -32.20
C PHE A 13 5.29 8.68 -32.40
N ALA A 14 4.96 9.54 -33.37
CA ALA A 14 3.58 9.91 -33.67
C ALA A 14 2.69 8.70 -34.05
N GLU A 15 3.19 7.77 -34.87
CA GLU A 15 2.47 6.53 -35.24
C GLU A 15 2.23 5.62 -34.03
N ILE A 16 3.24 5.46 -33.15
CA ILE A 16 3.08 4.70 -31.91
C ILE A 16 1.95 5.31 -31.08
N ILE A 17 1.92 6.63 -30.95
CA ILE A 17 0.93 7.36 -30.15
C ILE A 17 -0.47 7.23 -30.75
N LYS A 18 -0.62 7.33 -32.08
CA LYS A 18 -1.88 7.09 -32.79
C LYS A 18 -2.45 5.70 -32.53
N SER A 19 -1.58 4.70 -32.39
CA SER A 19 -1.97 3.30 -32.11
C SER A 19 -2.26 2.99 -30.62
N CYS A 20 -2.17 3.98 -29.72
CA CYS A 20 -2.37 3.77 -28.29
C CYS A 20 -3.68 4.38 -27.84
N LEU A 21 -4.42 3.65 -27.00
CA LEU A 21 -5.64 4.16 -26.38
C LEU A 21 -5.35 4.84 -25.04
N THR A 22 -4.16 4.62 -24.48
CA THR A 22 -3.85 5.01 -23.10
C THR A 22 -2.41 5.47 -22.91
N TRP A 23 -2.19 6.38 -21.95
CA TRP A 23 -0.82 6.84 -21.60
C TRP A 23 0.10 5.70 -21.14
N SER A 24 -0.43 4.68 -20.45
CA SER A 24 0.38 3.54 -20.00
C SER A 24 0.87 2.69 -21.18
N GLU A 25 0.03 2.47 -22.18
CA GLU A 25 0.42 1.77 -23.41
C GLU A 25 1.45 2.59 -24.20
N ALA A 26 1.23 3.89 -24.36
CA ALA A 26 2.17 4.80 -25.00
C ALA A 26 3.54 4.76 -24.32
N LEU A 27 3.58 4.84 -22.98
CA LEU A 27 4.82 4.75 -22.22
C LEU A 27 5.49 3.38 -22.37
N THR A 28 4.71 2.29 -22.29
CA THR A 28 5.24 0.93 -22.41
C THR A 28 5.83 0.67 -23.80
N LYS A 29 5.13 1.06 -24.88
CA LYS A 29 5.63 0.97 -26.26
C LYS A 29 6.87 1.83 -26.48
N CYS A 30 7.00 2.94 -25.77
CA CYS A 30 8.21 3.79 -25.77
C CYS A 30 9.32 3.33 -24.81
N GLY A 31 9.16 2.18 -24.14
CA GLY A 31 10.15 1.64 -23.21
C GLY A 31 10.27 2.38 -21.88
N LEU A 32 9.24 3.12 -21.48
CA LEU A 32 9.20 3.93 -20.26
C LEU A 32 8.25 3.33 -19.22
N LYS A 33 8.69 3.37 -17.95
CA LYS A 33 7.83 3.02 -16.81
C LYS A 33 7.03 4.22 -16.28
N ILE A 34 7.56 5.42 -16.47
CA ILE A 34 6.98 6.68 -15.99
C ILE A 34 7.15 7.78 -17.02
N ARG A 35 6.23 8.75 -16.99
CA ARG A 35 6.31 9.97 -17.78
C ARG A 35 7.56 10.75 -17.36
N ASN A 36 8.42 11.08 -18.32
CA ASN A 36 9.67 11.78 -18.08
C ASN A 36 9.82 12.98 -19.02
N ARG A 37 10.79 13.86 -18.74
CA ARG A 37 10.99 15.11 -19.50
C ARG A 37 11.29 14.90 -20.98
N GLN A 38 11.88 13.76 -21.37
CA GLN A 38 12.18 13.47 -22.78
C GLN A 38 10.91 13.11 -23.55
N PHE A 39 10.03 12.33 -22.92
CA PHE A 39 8.72 11.97 -23.46
C PHE A 39 7.83 13.22 -23.64
N GLU A 40 7.78 14.11 -22.65
CA GLU A 40 7.02 15.37 -22.76
C GLU A 40 7.52 16.26 -23.90
N ARG A 41 8.84 16.38 -24.07
CA ARG A 41 9.43 17.17 -25.15
C ARG A 41 9.09 16.65 -26.54
N LYS A 42 9.04 15.32 -26.72
CA LYS A 42 8.58 14.73 -27.97
C LYS A 42 7.07 14.90 -28.15
N MET A 43 6.29 14.79 -27.08
CA MET A 43 4.84 15.08 -27.12
C MET A 43 4.53 16.49 -27.58
N GLN A 44 5.25 17.49 -27.09
CA GLN A 44 5.03 18.89 -27.49
C GLN A 44 5.30 19.15 -28.99
N LYS A 45 6.09 18.30 -29.65
CA LYS A 45 6.43 18.44 -31.08
C LYS A 45 5.46 17.72 -32.02
N ILE A 46 4.64 16.81 -31.51
CA ILE A 46 3.63 16.14 -32.33
C ILE A 46 2.46 17.11 -32.57
N ASP A 47 1.87 17.05 -33.76
CA ASP A 47 0.65 17.79 -34.10
C ASP A 47 -0.54 17.38 -33.21
N GLU A 48 -1.43 18.33 -32.95
CA GLU A 48 -2.49 18.16 -31.96
C GLU A 48 -3.51 17.07 -32.34
N GLU A 49 -3.67 16.82 -33.64
CA GLU A 49 -4.50 15.75 -34.20
C GLU A 49 -4.12 14.35 -33.67
N TYR A 50 -2.85 14.12 -33.33
CA TYR A 50 -2.37 12.82 -32.81
C TYR A 50 -2.49 12.71 -31.28
N LYS A 51 -3.05 13.71 -30.60
CA LYS A 51 -3.18 13.74 -29.13
C LYS A 51 -4.62 13.80 -28.65
N THR A 52 -5.55 14.22 -29.50
CA THR A 52 -6.97 14.39 -29.14
C THR A 52 -7.60 13.09 -28.63
N HIS A 53 -7.12 11.93 -29.13
CA HIS A 53 -7.61 10.63 -28.69
C HIS A 53 -7.01 10.14 -27.37
N LEU A 54 -6.06 10.88 -26.79
CA LEU A 54 -5.46 10.54 -25.50
C LEU A 54 -6.06 11.34 -24.34
N PRO A 55 -6.15 10.76 -23.15
CA PRO A 55 -6.56 11.43 -21.91
C PRO A 55 -5.91 12.78 -21.67
N SER A 56 -6.72 13.78 -21.30
CA SER A 56 -6.22 15.08 -20.85
C SER A 56 -5.40 15.00 -19.55
N CYS A 57 -5.59 13.97 -18.72
CA CYS A 57 -4.88 13.80 -17.45
C CYS A 57 -4.18 12.44 -17.29
N TYR A 58 -3.10 12.44 -16.49
CA TYR A 58 -2.27 11.26 -16.21
C TYR A 58 -2.00 11.14 -14.70
N GLY A 59 -2.47 10.05 -14.08
CA GLY A 59 -2.22 9.70 -12.67
C GLY A 59 -3.36 10.06 -11.67
N GLY A 60 -3.55 9.22 -10.65
CA GLY A 60 -4.56 9.39 -9.57
C GLY A 60 -5.84 8.54 -9.72
N LEU A 61 -6.74 8.58 -8.73
CA LEU A 61 -8.02 7.84 -8.74
C LEU A 61 -8.95 8.31 -9.89
N TYR A 62 -8.88 9.60 -10.21
CA TYR A 62 -9.57 10.23 -11.36
C TYR A 62 -8.97 9.84 -12.72
N SER A 63 -7.74 9.32 -12.76
CA SER A 63 -7.09 8.91 -14.03
C SER A 63 -7.58 7.60 -14.61
N LYS A 64 -8.41 6.84 -13.88
CA LYS A 64 -9.02 5.62 -14.43
C LYS A 64 -10.14 5.96 -15.41
N ILE A 65 -10.99 6.93 -15.08
CA ILE A 65 -12.14 7.28 -15.93
C ILE A 65 -11.72 8.24 -17.03
N ALA A 66 -10.96 9.26 -16.70
CA ALA A 66 -10.38 10.14 -17.71
C ALA A 66 -9.34 9.44 -18.61
N LYS A 67 -9.12 8.13 -18.48
CA LYS A 67 -8.19 7.30 -19.29
C LYS A 67 -8.67 7.08 -20.73
N TYR A 68 -9.93 7.34 -21.01
CA TYR A 68 -10.50 7.17 -22.33
C TYR A 68 -11.18 8.47 -22.77
N THR A 69 -11.35 8.62 -24.08
CA THR A 69 -12.00 9.80 -24.66
C THR A 69 -13.52 9.65 -24.60
N ASP A 70 -14.20 10.77 -24.78
CA ASP A 70 -15.66 10.82 -24.79
C ASP A 70 -16.23 9.97 -25.95
N GLU A 71 -15.53 9.91 -27.09
CA GLU A 71 -15.91 9.05 -28.23
C GLU A 71 -15.79 7.57 -27.90
N TYR A 72 -14.72 7.16 -27.19
CA TYR A 72 -14.57 5.78 -26.73
C TYR A 72 -15.71 5.39 -25.78
N TYR A 73 -16.11 6.28 -24.87
CA TYR A 73 -17.24 6.03 -23.99
C TYR A 73 -18.54 5.85 -24.76
N LYS A 74 -18.77 6.69 -25.78
CA LYS A 74 -19.95 6.55 -26.65
C LYS A 74 -19.99 5.20 -27.35
N GLU A 75 -18.91 4.82 -28.03
CA GLU A 75 -18.80 3.54 -28.74
C GLU A 75 -18.93 2.35 -27.77
N LEU A 76 -18.32 2.44 -26.59
CA LEU A 76 -18.39 1.40 -25.58
C LEU A 76 -19.82 1.21 -25.06
N ILE A 77 -20.58 2.27 -24.85
CA ILE A 77 -21.94 2.20 -24.32
C ILE A 77 -22.93 1.72 -25.38
N GLU A 78 -22.75 2.12 -26.65
CA GLU A 78 -23.59 1.66 -27.78
C GLU A 78 -23.38 0.16 -28.08
N ASN A 79 -22.15 -0.33 -27.97
CA ASN A 79 -21.80 -1.72 -28.32
C ASN A 79 -22.06 -2.77 -27.23
N ASN A 80 -22.57 -2.38 -26.06
CA ASN A 80 -22.84 -3.31 -24.96
C ASN A 80 -24.28 -3.15 -24.44
N THR A 81 -24.82 -4.22 -23.87
CA THR A 81 -26.17 -4.25 -23.28
C THR A 81 -26.15 -4.48 -21.77
N SER A 82 -24.97 -4.69 -21.18
CA SER A 82 -24.77 -4.97 -19.75
C SER A 82 -23.64 -4.15 -19.16
N TRP A 83 -23.85 -3.66 -17.93
CA TRP A 83 -22.82 -3.01 -17.14
C TRP A 83 -21.67 -3.96 -16.76
N ASP A 84 -21.91 -5.26 -16.66
CA ASP A 84 -20.83 -6.24 -16.42
C ASP A 84 -19.84 -6.25 -17.60
N ASP A 85 -20.32 -6.27 -18.84
CA ASP A 85 -19.50 -6.27 -20.05
C ASP A 85 -18.71 -4.96 -20.21
N VAL A 86 -19.37 -3.83 -19.91
CA VAL A 86 -18.74 -2.51 -19.91
C VAL A 86 -17.61 -2.46 -18.89
N LEU A 87 -17.85 -2.91 -17.65
CA LEU A 87 -16.83 -2.91 -16.60
C LEU A 87 -15.69 -3.90 -16.90
N GLU A 88 -15.98 -5.06 -17.49
CA GLU A 88 -14.98 -6.04 -17.89
C GLU A 88 -14.05 -5.51 -19.00
N LYS A 89 -14.62 -4.90 -20.05
CA LYS A 89 -13.85 -4.24 -21.11
C LYS A 89 -12.97 -3.13 -20.56
N MET A 90 -13.47 -2.36 -19.59
CA MET A 90 -12.70 -1.34 -18.87
C MET A 90 -11.69 -1.91 -17.86
N LYS A 91 -11.72 -3.23 -17.61
CA LYS A 91 -10.92 -3.95 -16.61
C LYS A 91 -11.15 -3.45 -15.19
N TYR A 92 -12.41 -3.16 -14.85
CA TYR A 92 -12.85 -2.71 -13.53
C TYR A 92 -13.60 -3.81 -12.78
N THR A 93 -13.27 -3.96 -11.50
CA THR A 93 -13.77 -5.05 -10.65
C THR A 93 -14.72 -4.59 -9.54
N ASN A 94 -14.98 -3.28 -9.41
CA ASN A 94 -15.69 -2.71 -8.25
C ASN A 94 -16.86 -1.79 -8.63
N ILE A 95 -17.97 -1.97 -7.92
CA ILE A 95 -19.22 -1.18 -7.99
C ILE A 95 -19.00 0.32 -7.79
N GLN A 96 -18.06 0.70 -6.91
CA GLN A 96 -17.74 2.12 -6.66
C GLN A 96 -17.24 2.82 -7.94
N LEU A 97 -16.56 2.09 -8.84
CA LEU A 97 -16.10 2.63 -10.11
C LEU A 97 -17.26 2.79 -11.10
N MET A 98 -18.26 1.91 -11.10
CA MET A 98 -19.47 2.06 -11.92
C MET A 98 -20.19 3.38 -11.62
N ASN A 99 -20.36 3.73 -10.34
CA ASN A 99 -20.97 5.00 -9.96
C ASN A 99 -20.19 6.21 -10.47
N ASN A 100 -18.86 6.12 -10.51
CA ASN A 100 -18.02 7.17 -11.05
C ASN A 100 -18.09 7.23 -12.59
N VAL A 101 -18.21 6.08 -13.27
CA VAL A 101 -18.44 6.03 -14.72
C VAL A 101 -19.78 6.67 -15.07
N LYS A 102 -20.86 6.36 -14.34
CA LYS A 102 -22.17 7.01 -14.52
C LYS A 102 -22.09 8.53 -14.42
N LYS A 103 -21.46 9.05 -13.35
CA LYS A 103 -21.23 10.49 -13.19
C LYS A 103 -20.48 11.12 -14.36
N HIS A 104 -19.54 10.39 -14.94
CA HIS A 104 -18.81 10.87 -16.11
C HIS A 104 -19.68 10.86 -17.37
N LEU A 105 -20.43 9.79 -17.63
CA LEU A 105 -21.41 9.72 -18.72
C LEU A 105 -22.46 10.84 -18.62
N ASP A 106 -22.93 11.13 -17.40
CA ASP A 106 -23.84 12.24 -17.14
C ASP A 106 -23.19 13.59 -17.48
N SER A 107 -21.89 13.77 -17.18
CA SER A 107 -21.15 15.00 -17.48
C SER A 107 -20.92 15.24 -18.98
N ILE A 108 -20.87 14.17 -19.77
CA ILE A 108 -20.72 14.20 -21.24
C ILE A 108 -22.06 13.99 -21.98
N ASN A 109 -23.16 13.93 -21.23
CA ASN A 109 -24.53 13.80 -21.73
C ASN A 109 -24.77 12.56 -22.62
N ILE A 110 -24.15 11.42 -22.28
CA ILE A 110 -24.37 10.13 -22.97
C ILE A 110 -25.41 9.32 -22.19
N ASP A 111 -26.46 8.85 -22.89
CA ASP A 111 -27.46 7.97 -22.29
C ASP A 111 -26.94 6.53 -22.18
N TYR A 112 -27.20 5.89 -21.03
CA TYR A 112 -26.79 4.53 -20.69
C TYR A 112 -27.92 3.72 -20.07
N LYS A 113 -29.17 4.19 -20.15
CA LYS A 113 -30.34 3.54 -19.55
C LYS A 113 -30.68 2.18 -20.17
N HIS A 114 -30.24 1.91 -21.41
CA HIS A 114 -30.40 0.60 -22.06
C HIS A 114 -29.50 -0.49 -21.47
N LEU A 115 -28.50 -0.12 -20.66
CA LEU A 115 -27.61 -1.09 -20.03
C LEU A 115 -28.27 -1.79 -18.83
N SER A 116 -28.36 -3.11 -18.90
CA SER A 116 -28.79 -3.96 -17.79
C SER A 116 -27.80 -3.89 -16.61
N TYR A 117 -28.34 -3.91 -15.39
CA TYR A 117 -27.54 -3.79 -14.18
C TYR A 117 -26.75 -5.08 -13.89
N PRO A 118 -25.55 -5.01 -13.28
CA PRO A 118 -24.74 -6.20 -13.02
C PRO A 118 -25.50 -7.23 -12.19
N VAL A 119 -25.54 -8.48 -12.66
CA VAL A 119 -26.27 -9.58 -11.98
C VAL A 119 -25.68 -9.86 -10.59
N ARG A 120 -24.39 -9.55 -10.40
CA ARG A 120 -23.67 -9.68 -9.13
C ARG A 120 -24.29 -8.87 -7.98
N LEU A 121 -25.13 -7.88 -8.26
CA LEU A 121 -25.75 -7.03 -7.24
C LEU A 121 -27.10 -7.55 -6.75
N ASN A 122 -27.66 -8.59 -7.37
CA ASN A 122 -29.00 -9.08 -7.07
C ASN A 122 -29.04 -10.54 -6.59
N LYS A 123 -28.05 -10.95 -5.78
CA LYS A 123 -28.11 -12.23 -5.08
C LYS A 123 -28.05 -12.03 -3.58
N TYR A 124 -29.14 -11.50 -3.01
CA TYR A 124 -29.57 -12.00 -1.70
C TYR A 124 -29.90 -13.48 -1.91
N SER A 125 -28.87 -14.33 -1.83
CA SER A 125 -29.05 -15.77 -1.93
C SER A 125 -30.04 -16.15 -0.82
N LYS A 126 -31.03 -16.97 -1.15
CA LYS A 126 -31.95 -17.53 -0.16
C LYS A 126 -31.14 -18.11 1.01
N LEU A 127 -31.65 -18.03 2.23
CA LEU A 127 -30.82 -18.38 3.40
C LEU A 127 -30.32 -19.83 3.31
N GLU A 128 -31.14 -20.71 2.74
CA GLU A 128 -30.81 -22.11 2.47
C GLU A 128 -29.62 -22.27 1.51
N GLU A 129 -29.44 -21.36 0.54
CA GLU A 129 -28.26 -21.34 -0.35
C GLU A 129 -27.00 -20.83 0.36
N VAL A 130 -27.17 -20.07 1.44
CA VAL A 130 -26.05 -19.58 2.25
C VAL A 130 -25.60 -20.62 3.26
N LEU A 131 -26.54 -21.36 3.87
CA LEU A 131 -26.31 -22.33 4.95
C LEU A 131 -25.83 -23.70 4.47
N VAL A 132 -24.88 -23.69 3.52
CA VAL A 132 -24.26 -24.89 2.95
C VAL A 132 -22.76 -24.89 3.16
N LYS A 133 -22.14 -26.06 2.96
CA LYS A 133 -20.69 -26.19 2.90
C LYS A 133 -20.16 -25.52 1.64
N ASN A 134 -19.00 -24.85 1.73
CA ASN A 134 -18.39 -24.09 0.62
C ASN A 134 -19.26 -22.95 0.07
N SER A 135 -19.98 -22.28 0.97
CA SER A 135 -20.78 -21.11 0.64
C SER A 135 -19.88 -19.99 0.09
N HIS A 136 -20.29 -19.38 -1.03
CA HIS A 136 -19.61 -18.24 -1.63
C HIS A 136 -19.97 -16.91 -0.93
N TYR A 137 -20.59 -16.98 0.24
CA TYR A 137 -21.02 -15.82 0.99
C TYR A 137 -19.80 -14.96 1.40
N PRO A 138 -19.78 -13.65 1.09
CA PRO A 138 -18.56 -12.85 1.23
C PRO A 138 -18.01 -12.82 2.66
N PHE A 139 -16.68 -12.99 2.79
CA PHE A 139 -15.93 -13.06 4.06
C PHE A 139 -16.13 -11.87 5.01
N GLY A 140 -16.58 -10.71 4.53
CA GLY A 140 -16.90 -9.52 5.33
C GLY A 140 -18.37 -9.37 5.74
N SER A 141 -19.23 -10.31 5.37
CA SER A 141 -20.69 -10.20 5.55
C SER A 141 -21.23 -11.00 6.74
N MET A 142 -20.38 -11.50 7.65
CA MET A 142 -20.84 -12.31 8.79
C MET A 142 -21.82 -11.58 9.70
N ASN A 143 -21.69 -10.26 9.86
CA ASN A 143 -22.69 -9.47 10.57
C ASN A 143 -24.06 -9.49 9.87
N LYS A 144 -24.09 -9.48 8.53
CA LYS A 144 -25.33 -9.63 7.77
C LYS A 144 -25.91 -11.04 7.95
N LEU A 145 -25.05 -12.07 7.93
CA LEU A 145 -25.50 -13.43 8.21
C LEU A 145 -26.09 -13.55 9.62
N LYS A 146 -25.45 -12.96 10.64
CA LYS A 146 -25.99 -12.90 12.00
C LYS A 146 -27.40 -12.33 12.04
N ILE A 147 -27.62 -11.16 11.43
CA ILE A 147 -28.94 -10.50 11.39
C ILE A 147 -29.97 -11.42 10.71
N ARG A 148 -29.60 -12.09 9.62
CA ARG A 148 -30.46 -13.04 8.93
C ARG A 148 -30.80 -14.26 9.78
N LEU A 149 -29.82 -14.85 10.45
CA LEU A 149 -30.03 -15.98 11.36
C LEU A 149 -31.01 -15.62 12.49
N ILE A 150 -30.88 -14.43 13.06
CA ILE A 150 -31.80 -13.93 14.09
C ILE A 150 -33.21 -13.74 13.52
N ASN A 151 -33.34 -13.02 12.40
CA ASN A 151 -34.65 -12.61 11.88
C ASN A 151 -35.40 -13.74 11.15
N GLU A 152 -34.69 -14.53 10.33
CA GLU A 152 -35.30 -15.55 9.47
C GLU A 152 -35.42 -16.91 10.17
N LEU A 153 -34.52 -17.26 11.11
CA LEU A 153 -34.55 -18.53 11.85
C LEU A 153 -34.89 -18.38 13.33
N ASN A 154 -35.21 -17.17 13.79
CA ASN A 154 -35.47 -16.85 15.20
C ASN A 154 -34.33 -17.34 16.13
N TRP A 155 -33.08 -17.25 15.65
CA TRP A 155 -31.93 -17.74 16.39
C TRP A 155 -31.69 -16.87 17.62
N GLU A 156 -31.65 -17.51 18.79
CA GLU A 156 -31.49 -16.82 20.06
C GLU A 156 -30.20 -15.99 20.14
N GLU A 157 -30.34 -14.69 20.43
CA GLU A 157 -29.26 -13.74 20.62
C GLU A 157 -28.53 -13.92 21.96
N LYS A 158 -27.90 -15.09 22.17
CA LYS A 158 -27.03 -15.36 23.32
C LYS A 158 -25.68 -15.90 22.88
N CYS A 159 -24.65 -15.63 23.68
CA CYS A 159 -23.35 -16.24 23.50
C CYS A 159 -23.43 -17.75 23.82
N SER A 160 -23.00 -18.62 22.91
CA SER A 160 -22.91 -20.07 23.15
C SER A 160 -21.81 -20.47 24.14
N GLY A 161 -20.87 -19.57 24.45
CA GLY A 161 -19.80 -19.83 25.42
C GLY A 161 -20.18 -19.47 26.86
N CYS A 162 -20.63 -18.24 27.09
CA CYS A 162 -21.00 -17.77 28.43
C CYS A 162 -22.50 -17.74 28.70
N TYR A 163 -23.34 -18.06 27.71
CA TYR A 163 -24.81 -18.07 27.78
C TYR A 163 -25.46 -16.73 28.16
N LYS A 164 -24.69 -15.64 28.14
CA LYS A 164 -25.16 -14.29 28.45
C LYS A 164 -25.61 -13.56 27.18
N LYS A 165 -26.59 -12.68 27.35
CA LYS A 165 -27.10 -11.74 26.32
C LYS A 165 -26.66 -10.30 26.61
N THR A 166 -26.42 -9.97 27.88
CA THR A 166 -25.99 -8.64 28.34
C THR A 166 -24.69 -8.71 29.16
N HIS A 167 -23.88 -7.67 29.07
CA HIS A 167 -22.79 -7.39 29.99
C HIS A 167 -23.31 -6.44 31.07
N ILE A 168 -23.01 -6.76 32.33
CA ILE A 168 -23.28 -5.88 33.47
C ILE A 168 -21.99 -5.11 33.75
N THR A 169 -22.07 -3.78 33.77
CA THR A 169 -20.97 -2.95 34.28
C THR A 169 -21.48 -2.01 35.36
N ASN A 170 -20.59 -1.65 36.29
CA ASN A 170 -20.92 -0.76 37.40
C ASN A 170 -21.26 0.68 36.95
N TRP A 171 -20.96 1.04 35.69
CA TRP A 171 -21.07 2.41 35.18
C TRP A 171 -22.23 2.59 34.19
N SER A 172 -22.63 1.54 33.50
CA SER A 172 -23.63 1.60 32.43
C SER A 172 -24.78 0.59 32.59
N GLY A 173 -24.79 -0.16 33.70
CA GLY A 173 -25.81 -1.18 33.96
C GLY A 173 -25.71 -2.34 32.97
N GLU A 174 -26.86 -2.82 32.51
CA GLU A 174 -26.97 -3.91 31.52
C GLU A 174 -26.87 -3.37 30.08
N ILE A 175 -25.85 -3.78 29.34
CA ILE A 175 -25.68 -3.47 27.91
C ILE A 175 -25.73 -4.78 27.10
N PRO A 176 -26.41 -4.83 25.94
CA PRO A 176 -26.36 -5.97 25.03
C PRO A 176 -24.93 -6.35 24.62
N ILE A 177 -24.65 -7.65 24.60
CA ILE A 177 -23.35 -8.18 24.19
C ILE A 177 -23.25 -8.14 22.66
N PRO A 178 -22.20 -7.55 22.08
CA PRO A 178 -21.95 -7.68 20.65
C PRO A 178 -21.53 -9.14 20.33
N LEU A 179 -22.47 -9.90 19.78
CA LEU A 179 -22.25 -11.27 19.32
C LEU A 179 -21.68 -11.30 17.90
N GLN A 180 -20.77 -12.26 17.67
CA GLN A 180 -20.11 -12.57 16.41
C GLN A 180 -20.46 -14.00 16.00
N VAL A 181 -20.54 -14.24 14.69
CA VAL A 181 -20.68 -15.60 14.14
C VAL A 181 -19.32 -16.27 14.17
N ASP A 182 -19.26 -17.45 14.79
CA ASP A 182 -18.08 -18.32 14.85
C ASP A 182 -18.38 -19.66 14.18
N HIS A 183 -17.36 -20.23 13.53
CA HIS A 183 -17.41 -21.54 12.90
C HIS A 183 -16.73 -22.55 13.81
N ILE A 184 -17.47 -23.54 14.29
CA ILE A 184 -16.97 -24.54 15.25
C ILE A 184 -15.72 -25.26 14.70
N ASN A 185 -15.73 -25.62 13.42
CA ASN A 185 -14.59 -26.24 12.73
C ASN A 185 -13.49 -25.26 12.26
N GLY A 186 -13.69 -23.94 12.41
CA GLY A 186 -12.76 -22.91 11.96
C GLY A 186 -12.71 -22.68 10.44
N ILE A 187 -13.57 -23.35 9.66
CA ILE A 187 -13.65 -23.21 8.20
C ILE A 187 -14.70 -22.16 7.86
N HIS A 188 -14.24 -20.97 7.46
CA HIS A 188 -15.11 -19.82 7.19
C HIS A 188 -16.10 -20.00 6.01
N THR A 189 -15.91 -21.02 5.17
CA THR A 189 -16.81 -21.33 4.04
C THR A 189 -17.89 -22.36 4.41
N ASP A 190 -17.82 -22.97 5.59
CA ASP A 190 -18.77 -24.00 6.02
C ASP A 190 -19.89 -23.39 6.86
N ASN A 191 -20.90 -22.83 6.19
CA ASN A 191 -21.98 -22.09 6.84
C ASN A 191 -23.18 -22.95 7.25
N ARG A 192 -23.03 -24.27 7.31
CA ARG A 192 -24.11 -25.15 7.77
C ARG A 192 -24.49 -24.81 9.21
N ILE A 193 -25.78 -24.86 9.53
CA ILE A 193 -26.33 -24.43 10.83
C ILE A 193 -25.60 -25.13 11.99
N GLU A 194 -25.34 -26.43 11.87
CA GLU A 194 -24.67 -27.24 12.89
C GLU A 194 -23.23 -26.80 13.16
N ASN A 195 -22.61 -26.05 12.25
CA ASN A 195 -21.23 -25.56 12.36
C ASN A 195 -21.16 -24.10 12.84
N LEU A 196 -22.29 -23.39 12.91
CA LEU A 196 -22.34 -21.98 13.28
C LEU A 196 -22.76 -21.82 14.75
N ARG A 197 -22.17 -20.83 15.42
CA ARG A 197 -22.59 -20.40 16.76
C ARG A 197 -22.35 -18.91 16.97
N PHE A 198 -23.04 -18.33 17.94
CA PHE A 198 -22.80 -16.94 18.36
C PHE A 198 -21.83 -16.90 19.54
N LEU A 199 -20.77 -16.10 19.44
CA LEU A 199 -19.85 -15.86 20.54
C LEU A 199 -19.66 -14.37 20.82
N CYS A 200 -19.53 -14.01 22.09
CA CYS A 200 -19.07 -12.68 22.47
C CYS A 200 -17.57 -12.53 22.22
N GLY A 201 -17.06 -11.30 22.10
CA GLY A 201 -15.63 -11.06 21.83
C GLY A 201 -14.68 -11.77 22.81
N THR A 202 -15.06 -11.86 24.09
CA THR A 202 -14.27 -12.56 25.11
C THR A 202 -14.25 -14.07 24.87
N CYS A 203 -15.41 -14.72 24.73
CA CYS A 203 -15.48 -16.17 24.48
C CYS A 203 -14.88 -16.55 23.13
N HIS A 204 -15.08 -15.71 22.11
CA HIS A 204 -14.51 -15.93 20.78
C HIS A 204 -12.97 -15.92 20.83
N SER A 205 -12.38 -15.02 21.62
CA SER A 205 -10.93 -14.95 21.79
C SER A 205 -10.29 -16.20 22.43
N LEU A 206 -11.09 -17.01 23.13
CA LEU A 206 -10.66 -18.25 23.79
C LEU A 206 -10.76 -19.48 22.88
N THR A 207 -11.33 -19.34 21.68
CA THR A 207 -11.42 -20.44 20.72
C THR A 207 -10.06 -20.70 20.06
N ASP A 208 -9.79 -21.97 19.75
CA ASP A 208 -8.55 -22.39 19.09
C ASP A 208 -8.37 -21.76 17.70
N ASN A 209 -9.50 -21.43 17.05
CA ASN A 209 -9.55 -20.91 15.68
C ASN A 209 -9.51 -19.37 15.60
N TRP A 210 -9.44 -18.66 16.73
CA TRP A 210 -9.44 -17.19 16.76
C TRP A 210 -8.20 -16.57 16.10
N CYS A 211 -8.41 -15.48 15.33
CA CYS A 211 -7.37 -14.61 14.78
C CYS A 211 -6.17 -15.33 14.14
N CYS A 212 -6.41 -16.40 13.39
CA CYS A 212 -5.35 -17.14 12.67
C CYS A 212 -4.30 -17.80 13.60
N ASN A 213 -4.64 -18.18 14.83
CA ASN A 213 -3.72 -18.94 15.71
C ASN A 213 -3.27 -20.31 15.14
N ASN A 214 -3.83 -20.73 13.99
CA ASN A 214 -3.47 -21.95 13.26
C ASN A 214 -2.25 -21.82 12.31
N LYS A 215 -1.54 -20.69 12.27
CA LYS A 215 -0.25 -20.64 11.57
C LYS A 215 0.86 -21.26 12.43
N GLY A 216 0.91 -22.59 12.48
CA GLY A 216 2.12 -23.34 12.84
C GLY A 216 2.14 -24.09 14.18
N LYS A 217 0.99 -24.32 14.84
CA LYS A 217 0.95 -25.20 16.02
C LYS A 217 0.26 -26.51 15.64
N GLN A 218 1.05 -27.59 15.60
CA GLN A 218 0.52 -28.95 15.49
C GLN A 218 -0.51 -29.17 16.61
N ASN A 219 -1.68 -29.70 16.26
CA ASN A 219 -2.72 -30.13 17.19
C ASN A 219 -2.10 -31.03 18.26
N LYS A 220 -1.83 -30.50 19.45
CA LYS A 220 -1.56 -31.34 20.61
C LYS A 220 -2.91 -31.80 21.16
N PRO A 221 -3.10 -33.09 21.47
CA PRO A 221 -4.31 -33.55 22.09
C PRO A 221 -4.54 -32.80 23.40
N ILE A 222 -5.77 -32.35 23.62
CA ILE A 222 -6.20 -31.71 24.87
C ILE A 222 -6.19 -32.80 25.94
N VAL A 223 -5.13 -32.83 26.74
CA VAL A 223 -5.05 -33.70 27.92
C VAL A 223 -5.75 -32.97 29.07
N PRO A 224 -6.66 -33.62 29.83
CA PRO A 224 -7.29 -32.99 30.99
C PRO A 224 -6.22 -32.46 31.95
N ILE A 225 -6.31 -31.16 32.25
CA ILE A 225 -5.39 -30.49 33.18
C ILE A 225 -5.76 -30.98 34.58
N THR A 226 -5.08 -32.02 35.07
CA THR A 226 -5.01 -32.27 36.50
C THR A 226 -4.34 -31.05 37.13
N LEU A 227 -5.07 -30.34 37.99
CA LEU A 227 -4.55 -29.25 38.81
C LEU A 227 -3.62 -29.81 39.88
N THR A 228 -2.48 -30.36 39.47
CA THR A 228 -1.36 -30.57 40.38
C THR A 228 -0.74 -29.21 40.66
N PRO A 229 -0.50 -28.84 41.94
CA PRO A 229 0.23 -27.63 42.29
C PRO A 229 1.53 -27.61 41.51
N LYS A 230 1.65 -26.65 40.60
CA LYS A 230 2.82 -26.52 39.74
C LYS A 230 3.95 -26.06 40.64
N GLU A 231 4.94 -26.91 40.88
CA GLU A 231 6.16 -26.51 41.60
C GLU A 231 6.67 -25.19 41.02
N PRO A 232 7.11 -24.25 41.88
CA PRO A 232 7.55 -22.94 41.43
C PRO A 232 8.73 -23.11 40.47
N LYS A 233 8.44 -22.97 39.18
CA LYS A 233 9.47 -23.02 38.14
C LYS A 233 10.44 -21.88 38.39
N GLU A 234 11.72 -22.21 38.61
CA GLU A 234 12.78 -21.22 38.65
C GLU A 234 12.64 -20.26 37.47
N LYS A 235 12.52 -18.97 37.78
CA LYS A 235 12.47 -17.91 36.76
C LYS A 235 13.75 -18.02 35.94
N LYS A 236 13.65 -18.55 34.71
CA LYS A 236 14.77 -18.50 33.74
C LYS A 236 15.28 -17.07 33.71
N ARG A 237 16.54 -16.86 34.15
CA ARG A 237 17.22 -15.57 34.13
C ARG A 237 17.00 -14.93 32.75
N ARG A 238 16.37 -13.76 32.70
CA ARG A 238 16.23 -12.96 31.48
C ARG A 238 17.63 -12.74 30.91
N LYS A 239 17.92 -13.25 29.70
CA LYS A 239 19.17 -12.92 29.01
C LYS A 239 19.26 -11.39 28.91
N GLU A 240 20.35 -10.82 29.43
CA GLU A 240 20.59 -9.38 29.36
C GLU A 240 20.58 -8.91 27.91
N ARG A 241 19.96 -7.76 27.64
CA ARG A 241 19.86 -7.22 26.29
C ARG A 241 21.25 -6.83 25.80
N ARG A 242 21.64 -7.30 24.61
CA ARG A 242 22.91 -6.94 23.96
C ARG A 242 22.97 -5.42 23.77
N VAL A 243 24.01 -4.79 24.32
CA VAL A 243 24.29 -3.35 24.17
C VAL A 243 25.25 -3.17 22.99
N TYR A 244 24.85 -2.39 21.99
CA TYR A 244 25.69 -2.05 20.85
C TYR A 244 26.49 -0.78 21.19
N LYS A 245 27.78 -0.77 20.85
CA LYS A 245 28.71 0.33 21.15
C LYS A 245 29.36 0.87 19.88
N CYS A 246 29.67 2.17 19.90
CA CYS A 246 30.41 2.87 18.86
C CYS A 246 31.84 2.30 18.76
N ILE A 247 32.31 2.01 17.55
CA ILE A 247 33.67 1.49 17.33
C ILE A 247 34.79 2.48 17.71
N ASP A 248 34.52 3.79 17.72
CA ASP A 248 35.55 4.81 17.96
C ASP A 248 35.53 5.41 19.38
N CYS A 249 34.44 5.26 20.14
CA CYS A 249 34.31 5.91 21.46
C CYS A 249 33.49 5.13 22.51
N ASP A 250 33.13 3.87 22.22
CA ASP A 250 32.40 2.95 23.12
C ASP A 250 31.04 3.42 23.66
N VAL A 251 30.55 4.59 23.22
CA VAL A 251 29.20 5.09 23.55
C VAL A 251 28.14 4.17 22.96
N LYS A 252 27.02 4.00 23.67
CA LYS A 252 25.90 3.18 23.22
C LYS A 252 25.33 3.68 21.89
N VAL A 253 25.09 2.76 20.96
CA VAL A 253 24.52 3.03 19.63
C VAL A 253 23.28 2.16 19.38
N TYR A 254 22.52 2.52 18.35
CA TYR A 254 21.40 1.71 17.86
C TYR A 254 21.87 0.35 17.35
N SER A 255 20.97 -0.62 17.30
CA SER A 255 21.29 -2.01 16.91
C SER A 255 21.86 -2.18 15.50
N ASN A 256 21.65 -1.20 14.64
CA ASN A 256 22.15 -1.13 13.26
C ASN A 256 23.26 -0.07 13.08
N GLY A 257 23.66 0.64 14.13
CA GLY A 257 24.67 1.68 14.07
C GLY A 257 26.06 1.16 14.42
N SER A 258 27.05 1.45 13.58
CA SER A 258 28.46 1.14 13.87
C SER A 258 29.20 2.27 14.62
N ARG A 259 28.69 3.49 14.53
CA ARG A 259 29.26 4.71 15.16
C ARG A 259 28.17 5.57 15.78
N CYS A 260 28.51 6.30 16.84
CA CYS A 260 27.65 7.35 17.38
C CYS A 260 27.64 8.57 16.45
N THR A 261 26.71 9.50 16.66
CA THR A 261 26.54 10.67 15.79
C THR A 261 27.80 11.53 15.67
N SER A 262 28.53 11.76 16.77
CA SER A 262 29.76 12.54 16.77
C SER A 262 30.87 11.85 15.97
N CYS A 263 31.18 10.59 16.26
CA CYS A 263 32.18 9.81 15.54
C CYS A 263 31.83 9.62 14.05
N ASN A 264 30.55 9.44 13.73
CA ASN A 264 30.11 9.35 12.33
C ASN A 264 30.31 10.68 11.58
N ASN A 265 30.09 11.82 12.23
CA ASN A 265 30.37 13.14 11.64
C ASN A 265 31.88 13.35 11.43
N ILE A 266 32.72 12.85 12.34
CA ILE A 266 34.18 12.86 12.17
C ILE A 266 34.57 12.01 10.96
N ASN A 267 34.11 10.77 10.90
CA ASN A 267 34.40 9.83 9.82
C ASN A 267 33.95 10.37 8.45
N ARG A 268 32.74 10.92 8.35
CA ARG A 268 32.24 11.55 7.11
C ARG A 268 33.12 12.69 6.62
N PHE A 269 33.70 13.46 7.54
CA PHE A 269 34.64 14.51 7.16
C PHE A 269 35.94 13.94 6.65
N ILE A 270 36.56 13.00 7.38
CA ILE A 270 37.82 12.34 6.99
C ILE A 270 37.69 11.74 5.59
N ILE A 271 36.61 11.01 5.33
CA ILE A 271 36.33 10.42 4.00
C ILE A 271 36.24 11.51 2.95
N ALA A 272 35.48 12.58 3.23
CA ALA A 272 35.26 13.64 2.26
C ALA A 272 36.50 14.53 2.05
N SER A 273 37.43 14.58 3.01
CA SER A 273 38.66 15.39 2.99
C SER A 273 39.90 14.63 2.54
N LYS A 274 39.77 13.33 2.22
CA LYS A 274 40.91 12.46 1.84
C LYS A 274 41.76 13.05 0.71
N ASP A 275 41.12 13.63 -0.30
CA ASP A 275 41.79 14.19 -1.48
C ASP A 275 41.85 15.73 -1.45
N ARG A 276 41.59 16.35 -0.29
CA ARG A 276 41.60 17.82 -0.14
C ARG A 276 42.96 18.31 0.34
N PRO A 277 43.42 19.48 -0.11
CA PRO A 277 44.59 20.14 0.45
C PRO A 277 44.38 20.48 1.94
N SER A 278 45.50 20.62 2.66
CA SER A 278 45.49 21.07 4.06
C SER A 278 45.02 22.52 4.17
N LEU A 279 44.56 22.92 5.36
CA LEU A 279 44.17 24.31 5.60
C LEU A 279 45.34 25.28 5.40
N GLU A 280 46.55 24.86 5.78
CA GLU A 280 47.78 25.64 5.61
C GLU A 280 48.09 25.86 4.13
N GLN A 281 48.04 24.80 3.31
CA GLN A 281 48.25 24.91 1.87
C GLN A 281 47.24 25.86 1.22
N LEU A 282 45.95 25.75 1.57
CA LEU A 282 44.92 26.66 1.05
C LEU A 282 45.15 28.13 1.43
N LYS A 283 45.72 28.39 2.61
CA LYS A 283 46.07 29.76 3.05
C LYS A 283 47.27 30.29 2.28
N THR A 284 48.30 29.47 2.07
CA THR A 284 49.47 29.82 1.25
C THR A 284 49.05 30.13 -0.19
N ASP A 285 48.27 29.24 -0.83
CA ASP A 285 47.82 29.45 -2.21
C ASP A 285 46.97 30.72 -2.35
N LEU A 286 46.16 31.05 -1.33
CA LEU A 286 45.40 32.29 -1.32
C LEU A 286 46.32 33.52 -1.21
N GLN A 287 47.34 33.49 -0.37
CA GLN A 287 48.30 34.58 -0.22
C GLN A 287 49.08 34.80 -1.53
N GLU A 288 49.57 33.73 -2.15
CA GLU A 288 50.31 33.79 -3.42
C GLU A 288 49.46 34.30 -4.58
N ASN A 289 48.15 34.06 -4.56
CA ASN A 289 47.21 34.50 -5.59
C ASN A 289 46.44 35.79 -5.22
N GLY A 290 46.98 36.62 -4.31
CA GLY A 290 46.39 37.92 -3.96
C GLY A 290 44.99 37.83 -3.32
N ASN A 291 44.75 36.80 -2.50
CA ASN A 291 43.48 36.46 -1.87
C ASN A 291 42.32 36.19 -2.86
N ASN A 292 42.64 35.80 -4.10
CA ASN A 292 41.64 35.52 -5.12
C ASN A 292 41.18 34.04 -5.09
N PHE A 293 40.00 33.80 -4.53
CA PHE A 293 39.39 32.47 -4.45
C PHE A 293 39.15 31.81 -5.83
N CYS A 294 38.89 32.59 -6.87
CA CYS A 294 38.70 32.06 -8.23
C CYS A 294 40.01 31.58 -8.86
N ALA A 295 41.15 32.13 -8.46
CA ALA A 295 42.47 31.68 -8.91
C ALA A 295 42.83 30.33 -8.27
N VAL A 296 42.69 30.23 -6.95
CA VAL A 296 42.94 28.98 -6.19
C VAL A 296 41.98 27.86 -6.62
N ALA A 297 40.73 28.19 -6.90
CA ALA A 297 39.75 27.22 -7.39
C ALA A 297 40.15 26.57 -8.73
N ARG A 298 40.82 27.32 -9.62
CA ARG A 298 41.33 26.79 -10.90
C ARG A 298 42.48 25.79 -10.69
N ILE A 299 43.37 26.04 -9.73
CA ILE A 299 44.48 25.12 -9.36
C ILE A 299 43.92 23.76 -8.97
N TYR A 300 42.90 23.76 -8.10
CA TYR A 300 42.28 22.54 -7.58
C TYR A 300 41.13 22.00 -8.43
N LYS A 301 40.84 22.61 -9.59
CA LYS A 301 39.75 22.21 -10.50
C LYS A 301 38.38 22.12 -9.81
N VAL A 302 38.11 23.06 -8.89
CA VAL A 302 36.84 23.18 -8.17
C VAL A 302 36.26 24.59 -8.35
N SER A 303 35.08 24.84 -7.80
CA SER A 303 34.51 26.21 -7.75
C SER A 303 35.08 27.02 -6.59
N ASP A 304 35.08 28.34 -6.71
CA ASP A 304 35.47 29.29 -5.66
C ASP A 304 34.67 29.06 -4.36
N ASN A 305 33.38 28.77 -4.49
CA ASN A 305 32.50 28.44 -3.37
C ASN A 305 32.91 27.11 -2.70
N CYS A 306 33.51 26.17 -3.45
CA CYS A 306 34.06 24.94 -2.88
C CYS A 306 35.23 25.25 -1.94
N ILE A 307 36.16 26.10 -2.36
CA ILE A 307 37.31 26.55 -1.55
C ILE A 307 36.84 27.26 -0.28
N ARG A 308 35.88 28.19 -0.38
CA ARG A 308 35.28 28.87 0.78
C ARG A 308 34.67 27.88 1.78
N LYS A 309 33.96 26.87 1.29
CA LYS A 309 33.35 25.82 2.13
C LYS A 309 34.40 24.90 2.76
N TRP A 310 35.51 24.63 2.09
CA TRP A 310 36.61 23.84 2.67
C TRP A 310 37.24 24.58 3.84
N ILE A 311 37.64 25.84 3.65
CA ILE A 311 38.25 26.68 4.69
C ILE A 311 37.32 26.79 5.91
N LYS A 312 36.06 27.18 5.70
CA LYS A 312 35.07 27.27 6.78
C LYS A 312 34.93 25.96 7.56
N LYS A 313 35.00 24.81 6.88
CA LYS A 313 34.86 23.49 7.52
C LYS A 313 36.11 23.08 8.30
N TYR A 314 37.30 23.49 7.87
CA TYR A 314 38.53 23.31 8.62
C TYR A 314 38.55 24.19 9.87
N GLU A 315 38.16 25.46 9.76
CA GLU A 315 38.10 26.41 10.87
C GLU A 315 37.13 25.95 11.97
N LEU A 316 35.92 25.51 11.61
CA LEU A 316 34.92 24.97 12.54
C LEU A 316 35.36 23.70 13.31
N ARG A 317 36.49 23.08 12.94
CA ARG A 317 37.04 21.90 13.63
C ARG A 317 38.31 22.19 14.41
N ASN A 318 38.97 23.30 14.12
CA ASN A 318 40.13 23.77 14.88
C ASN A 318 39.71 24.62 16.09
N THR A 319 38.42 24.96 16.18
CA THR A 319 37.73 25.50 17.37
C THR A 319 37.08 24.39 18.17
#